data_AF-A0A6I3D6I3-F1
#
_entry.id   AF-A0A6I3D6I3-F1
#
_cell.length_a   1.000
_cell.length_b   1.000
_cell.length_c   1.000
_cell.angle_alpha   90.00
_cell.angle_beta   90.00
_cell.angle_gamma   90.00
#
_symmetry.space_group_name_H-M   'P 1'
#
loop_
_entity.id
_entity.type
_entity.pdbx_description
1 polymer ?
#
loop_
_entity_poly.entity_id
_entity_poly.type
_entity_poly.pdbx_seq_one_letter_code
_entity_poly.pdbx_strand_id
1 'polypeptide(L)'
;MAAAKKESGSVTAELVLTLPAVVLVFGLALSAMSIQVQRMQLVSAASEIARAIARDEPIAVVDALVDELGDQVGFEFQEEAGLVCVVLKSGVALVGLDFAGLDLIETQCAKAQGQ
;
A
#
# COMPACT_ATOMS: atom_id res chain seq x y z
N MET A 1 7.31 16.02 63.35
CA MET A 1 6.66 16.75 62.24
C MET A 1 7.65 16.88 61.10
N ALA A 2 7.40 16.20 59.98
CA ALA A 2 7.75 16.63 58.62
C ALA A 2 7.28 15.53 57.66
N ALA A 3 6.12 15.74 57.04
CA ALA A 3 5.62 14.89 55.97
C ALA A 3 6.45 15.15 54.72
N ALA A 4 7.15 14.12 54.22
CA ALA A 4 7.81 14.18 52.92
C ALA A 4 6.73 14.12 51.83
N LYS A 5 6.29 15.30 51.37
CA LYS A 5 5.29 15.42 50.31
C LYS A 5 5.95 15.09 48.97
N LYS A 6 5.71 13.89 48.46
CA LYS A 6 6.20 13.40 47.18
C LYS A 6 5.28 13.90 46.06
N GLU A 7 5.46 15.16 45.66
CA GLU A 7 4.58 15.83 44.68
C GLU A 7 5.04 15.72 43.22
N SER A 8 6.16 15.06 42.93
CA SER A 8 6.73 15.00 41.56
C SER A 8 6.43 13.71 40.77
N GLY A 9 5.50 12.87 41.24
CA GLY A 9 5.23 11.54 40.64
C GLY A 9 3.99 11.44 39.74
N SER A 10 3.04 12.38 39.84
CA SER A 10 1.73 12.25 39.16
C SER A 10 1.80 12.60 37.67
N VAL A 11 2.45 13.72 37.35
CA VAL A 11 2.52 14.22 35.96
C VAL A 11 3.29 13.25 35.06
N THR A 12 4.37 12.65 35.58
CA THR A 12 5.17 11.68 34.83
C THR A 12 4.44 10.34 34.67
N ALA A 13 3.66 9.90 35.67
CA ALA A 13 2.90 8.65 35.59
C ALA A 13 1.76 8.71 34.55
N GLU A 14 1.02 9.83 34.49
CA GLU A 14 -0.04 10.01 33.49
C GLU A 14 0.51 10.18 32.07
N LEU A 15 1.64 10.88 31.93
CA LEU A 15 2.30 11.07 30.63
C LEU A 15 2.83 9.75 30.05
N VAL A 16 3.35 8.87 30.92
CA VAL A 16 3.85 7.54 30.52
C VAL A 16 2.75 6.65 29.96
N LEU A 17 1.49 6.82 30.38
CA LEU A 17 0.37 6.05 29.85
C LEU A 17 -0.24 6.69 28.59
N THR A 18 -0.20 8.01 28.49
CA THR A 18 -0.79 8.75 27.36
C THR A 18 0.12 8.80 26.13
N LEU A 19 1.44 8.96 26.31
CA LEU A 19 2.40 9.03 25.20
C LEU A 19 2.38 7.79 24.29
N PRO A 20 2.37 6.54 24.80
CA PRO A 20 2.30 5.36 23.95
C PRO A 20 1.03 5.33 23.10
N ALA A 21 -0.12 5.74 23.67
CA ALA A 21 -1.38 5.79 22.94
C ALA A 21 -1.32 6.82 21.80
N VAL A 22 -0.77 8.01 22.07
CA VAL A 22 -0.62 9.07 21.06
C VAL A 22 0.33 8.63 19.93
N VAL A 23 1.48 8.05 20.28
CA VAL A 23 2.44 7.52 19.30
C VAL A 23 1.81 6.44 18.43
N LEU A 24 1.01 5.55 19.02
CA LEU A 24 0.31 4.49 18.29
C LEU A 24 -0.71 5.08 17.30
N VAL A 25 -1.51 6.05 17.73
CA VAL A 25 -2.48 6.74 16.86
C VAL A 25 -1.76 7.43 15.68
N PHE A 26 -0.66 8.13 15.94
CA PHE A 26 0.14 8.74 14.86
C PHE A 26 0.76 7.69 13.93
N GLY A 27 1.30 6.59 14.48
CA GLY A 27 1.86 5.50 13.68
C GLY A 27 0.82 4.88 12.73
N LEU A 28 -0.40 4.67 13.23
CA LEU A 28 -1.53 4.19 12.41
C LEU A 28 -1.95 5.21 11.35
N ALA A 29 -2.07 6.49 11.72
CA ALA A 29 -2.46 7.55 10.78
C ALA A 29 -1.46 7.70 9.64
N LEU A 30 -0.15 7.69 9.94
CA LEU A 30 0.91 7.76 8.94
C LEU A 30 0.91 6.52 8.05
N SER A 31 0.75 5.33 8.62
CA SER A 31 0.71 4.09 7.84
C SER A 31 -0.48 4.06 6.88
N ALA A 32 -1.65 4.54 7.32
CA ALA A 32 -2.83 4.66 6.46
C ALA A 32 -2.58 5.59 5.26
N MET A 33 -1.83 6.69 5.46
CA MET A 33 -1.43 7.58 4.36
C MET A 33 -0.44 6.89 3.41
N SER A 34 0.54 6.17 3.95
CA SER A 34 1.50 5.41 3.13
C SER A 34 0.82 4.36 2.25
N ILE A 35 -0.17 3.64 2.78
CA ILE A 35 -0.96 2.66 2.03
C ILE A 35 -1.72 3.35 0.88
N GLN A 36 -2.32 4.52 1.11
CA GLN A 36 -3.02 5.26 0.06
C GLN A 36 -2.09 5.66 -1.09
N VAL A 37 -0.85 6.07 -0.79
CA VAL A 37 0.13 6.43 -1.82
C VAL A 37 0.54 5.21 -2.64
N GLN A 38 0.84 4.08 -1.99
CA GLN A 38 1.17 2.82 -2.67
C GLN A 38 0.03 2.35 -3.57
N ARG A 39 -1.21 2.46 -3.08
CA ARG A 39 -2.41 2.15 -3.86
C ARG A 39 -2.49 2.99 -5.13
N MET A 40 -2.26 4.31 -5.03
CA MET A 40 -2.29 5.19 -6.20
C MET A 40 -1.24 4.80 -7.25
N GLN A 41 -0.03 4.42 -6.81
CA GLN A 41 1.04 3.97 -7.71
C GLN A 41 0.68 2.66 -8.44
N LEU A 42 0.13 1.70 -7.71
CA LEU A 42 -0.35 0.44 -8.30
C LEU A 42 -1.49 0.66 -9.29
N VAL A 43 -2.43 1.55 -8.95
CA VAL A 43 -3.52 1.91 -9.87
C VAL A 43 -2.97 2.56 -11.14
N SER A 44 -2.01 3.48 -11.04
CA SER A 44 -1.40 4.10 -12.23
C SER A 44 -0.67 3.07 -13.09
N ALA A 45 0.11 2.18 -12.49
CA ALA A 45 0.86 1.15 -13.21
C ALA A 45 -0.07 0.13 -13.87
N ALA A 46 -1.09 -0.37 -13.15
CA ALA A 46 -2.07 -1.30 -13.70
C ALA A 46 -2.81 -0.69 -14.90
N SER A 47 -3.16 0.60 -14.83
CA SER A 47 -3.79 1.34 -15.93
C SER A 47 -2.86 1.49 -17.13
N GLU A 48 -1.58 1.78 -16.90
CA GLU A 48 -0.58 1.90 -17.96
C GLU A 48 -0.35 0.57 -18.68
N ILE A 49 -0.13 -0.52 -17.92
CA ILE A 49 0.07 -1.85 -18.47
C ILE A 49 -1.19 -2.34 -19.19
N ALA A 50 -2.39 -2.13 -18.61
CA ALA A 50 -3.64 -2.52 -19.28
C ALA A 50 -3.82 -1.79 -20.63
N ARG A 51 -3.41 -0.52 -20.71
CA ARG A 51 -3.47 0.26 -21.97
C ARG A 51 -2.41 -0.18 -22.97
N ALA A 52 -1.21 -0.51 -22.54
CA ALA A 52 -0.15 -1.05 -23.40
C ALA A 52 -0.60 -2.37 -24.03
N ILE A 53 -1.14 -3.28 -23.22
CA ILE A 53 -1.64 -4.57 -23.72
C ILE A 53 -2.87 -4.38 -24.61
N ALA A 54 -3.80 -3.48 -24.25
CA ALA A 54 -4.98 -3.17 -25.08
C ALA A 54 -4.64 -2.56 -26.46
N ARG A 55 -3.39 -2.11 -26.67
CA ARG A 55 -2.87 -1.59 -27.95
C ARG A 55 -2.02 -2.61 -28.71
N ASP A 56 -1.95 -3.85 -28.23
CA ASP A 56 -1.04 -4.88 -28.75
C ASP A 56 0.42 -4.39 -28.80
N GLU A 57 0.85 -3.65 -27.77
CA GLU A 57 2.27 -3.29 -27.65
C GLU A 57 3.15 -4.55 -27.53
N PRO A 58 4.40 -4.50 -28.02
CA PRO A 58 5.30 -5.64 -27.96
C PRO A 58 5.49 -6.12 -26.53
N ILE A 59 5.58 -7.45 -26.33
CA ILE A 59 5.76 -8.04 -25.01
C ILE A 59 6.95 -7.48 -24.25
N ALA A 60 8.03 -7.11 -24.95
CA ALA A 60 9.22 -6.49 -24.35
C ALA A 60 8.93 -5.14 -23.66
N VAL A 61 7.94 -4.39 -24.14
CA VAL A 61 7.51 -3.13 -23.50
C VAL A 61 6.71 -3.43 -22.24
N VAL A 62 5.82 -4.42 -22.30
CA VAL A 62 5.03 -4.87 -21.15
C VAL A 62 5.94 -5.44 -20.05
N ASP A 63 6.90 -6.28 -20.41
CA ASP A 63 7.88 -6.85 -19.49
C ASP A 63 8.71 -5.76 -18.80
N ALA A 64 9.17 -4.75 -19.55
CA ALA A 64 9.90 -3.62 -18.97
C ALA A 64 9.07 -2.81 -17.96
N LEU A 65 7.77 -2.65 -18.22
CA LEU A 65 6.83 -2.00 -17.27
C LEU A 65 6.60 -2.85 -16.02
N VAL A 66 6.56 -4.17 -16.17
CA VAL A 66 6.42 -5.09 -15.03
C VAL A 66 7.71 -5.13 -14.21
N ASP A 67 8.88 -5.15 -14.85
CA ASP A 67 10.18 -5.12 -14.17
C ASP A 67 10.37 -3.83 -13.34
N GLU A 68 9.81 -2.71 -13.77
CA GLU A 68 9.87 -1.44 -13.02
C GLU A 68 9.06 -1.47 -11.71
N LEU A 69 8.09 -2.38 -11.58
CA LEU A 69 7.33 -2.60 -10.34
C LEU A 69 8.13 -3.39 -9.29
N GLY A 70 9.11 -4.17 -9.74
CA GLY A 70 9.97 -5.02 -8.91
C GLY A 70 9.34 -6.36 -8.50
N ASP A 71 10.21 -7.31 -8.12
CA ASP A 71 9.88 -8.73 -7.85
C ASP A 71 8.82 -8.96 -6.75
N GLN A 72 8.53 -7.95 -5.94
CA GLN A 72 7.61 -8.01 -4.81
C GLN A 72 6.16 -7.70 -5.21
N VAL A 73 5.92 -7.32 -6.47
CA VAL A 73 4.59 -7.06 -7.01
C VAL A 73 4.17 -8.21 -7.91
N GLY A 74 3.15 -8.97 -7.48
CA GLY A 74 2.54 -10.01 -8.29
C GLY A 74 1.74 -9.43 -9.44
N PHE A 75 2.00 -9.91 -10.66
CA PHE A 75 1.31 -9.50 -11.87
C PHE A 75 0.43 -10.64 -12.41
N GLU A 76 -0.85 -10.35 -12.65
CA GLU A 76 -1.79 -11.27 -13.28
C GLU A 76 -2.57 -10.55 -14.40
N PHE A 77 -2.68 -11.22 -15.54
CA PHE A 77 -3.40 -10.74 -16.71
C PHE A 77 -4.70 -11.53 -16.90
N GLN A 78 -5.81 -10.82 -17.12
CA GLN A 78 -7.12 -11.42 -17.41
C GLN A 78 -7.79 -10.69 -18.57
N GLU A 79 -8.22 -11.44 -19.58
CA GLU A 79 -9.00 -10.92 -20.70
C GLU A 79 -10.45 -11.39 -20.56
N GLU A 80 -11.39 -10.45 -20.41
CA GLU A 80 -12.80 -10.76 -20.20
C GLU A 80 -13.69 -9.86 -21.07
N ALA A 81 -14.50 -10.48 -21.94
CA ALA A 81 -15.52 -9.81 -22.75
C ALA A 81 -15.03 -8.58 -23.58
N GLY A 82 -13.79 -8.61 -24.09
CA GLY A 82 -13.19 -7.51 -24.86
C GLY A 82 -12.57 -6.40 -24.00
N LEU A 83 -12.48 -6.63 -22.69
CA LEU A 83 -11.72 -5.81 -21.75
C LEU A 83 -10.42 -6.55 -21.40
N VAL A 84 -9.33 -5.80 -21.39
CA VAL A 84 -8.03 -6.24 -20.90
C VAL A 84 -7.88 -5.76 -19.47
N CYS A 85 -7.86 -6.68 -18.51
CA CYS A 85 -7.72 -6.42 -17.09
C CYS A 85 -6.34 -6.84 -16.59
N VAL A 86 -5.72 -5.95 -15.83
CA VAL A 86 -4.45 -6.18 -15.14
C VAL A 86 -4.72 -6.16 -13.64
N VAL A 87 -4.25 -7.21 -12.96
CA VAL A 87 -4.32 -7.37 -11.52
C VAL A 87 -2.91 -7.27 -10.97
N LEU A 88 -2.68 -6.31 -10.08
CA LEU A 88 -1.43 -6.15 -9.34
C LEU A 88 -1.66 -6.49 -7.87
N LYS A 89 -0.70 -7.19 -7.28
CA LYS A 89 -0.71 -7.60 -5.86
C LYS A 89 0.57 -7.16 -5.19
N SER A 90 0.50 -6.43 -4.09
CA SER A 90 1.71 -6.07 -3.31
C SER A 90 1.49 -6.30 -1.82
N GLY A 91 2.50 -6.78 -1.11
CA GLY A 91 2.45 -6.88 0.35
C GLY A 91 2.39 -5.51 1.03
N VAL A 92 1.65 -5.41 2.13
CA VAL A 92 1.54 -4.17 2.93
C VAL A 92 2.35 -4.27 4.21
N ALA A 93 3.23 -3.29 4.43
CA ALA A 93 3.96 -3.11 5.70
C ALA A 93 3.39 -1.92 6.49
N LEU A 94 3.18 -2.11 7.80
CA LEU A 94 2.57 -1.12 8.70
C LEU A 94 3.49 -0.94 9.93
N VAL A 95 3.97 0.28 10.18
CA VAL A 95 4.85 0.63 11.33
C VAL A 95 5.91 -0.44 11.66
N GLY A 96 6.66 -0.91 10.65
CA GLY A 96 7.74 -1.89 10.84
C GLY A 96 7.30 -3.32 11.18
N LEU A 97 6.00 -3.61 11.09
CA LEU A 97 5.45 -4.94 11.12
C LEU A 97 5.10 -5.37 9.68
N ASP A 98 5.72 -6.46 9.23
CA ASP A 98 5.24 -7.17 8.06
C ASP A 98 3.99 -7.95 8.46
N PHE A 99 2.85 -7.50 7.96
CA PHE A 99 1.62 -8.24 8.13
C PHE A 99 1.57 -9.33 7.07
N ALA A 100 2.16 -10.47 7.41
CA ALA A 100 2.05 -11.68 6.59
C ALA A 100 0.56 -11.97 6.33
N GLY A 101 0.13 -11.84 5.07
CA GLY A 101 -1.23 -12.07 4.62
C GLY A 101 -2.09 -10.81 4.37
N LEU A 102 -1.54 -9.60 4.51
CA LEU A 102 -2.19 -8.38 4.01
C LEU A 102 -1.58 -7.99 2.66
N ASP A 103 -2.28 -8.36 1.59
CA ASP A 103 -1.95 -7.96 0.23
C ASP A 103 -2.89 -6.86 -0.23
N LEU A 104 -2.31 -5.82 -0.85
CA LEU A 104 -3.06 -4.84 -1.61
C LEU A 104 -3.26 -5.39 -3.01
N ILE A 105 -4.52 -5.63 -3.38
CA ILE A 105 -4.89 -6.15 -4.69
C ILE A 105 -5.63 -5.04 -5.43
N GLU A 106 -5.09 -4.62 -6.56
CA GLU A 106 -5.74 -3.64 -7.43
C GLU A 106 -5.96 -4.25 -8.81
N THR A 107 -7.17 -4.06 -9.34
CA THR A 107 -7.54 -4.51 -10.69
C THR A 107 -7.95 -3.31 -11.52
N GLN A 108 -7.34 -3.14 -12.68
CA GLN A 108 -7.69 -2.09 -13.63
C GLN A 108 -7.94 -2.71 -15.01
N CYS A 109 -9.06 -2.32 -15.62
CA CYS A 109 -9.45 -2.81 -16.94
C CYS A 109 -9.43 -1.68 -17.96
N ALA A 110 -8.85 -1.96 -19.12
CA ALA A 110 -8.88 -1.11 -20.31
C ALA A 110 -9.65 -1.80 -21.43
N LYS A 111 -10.36 -1.04 -22.26
CA LYS A 111 -11.04 -1.59 -23.43
C LYS A 111 -10.00 -1.91 -24.51
N ALA A 112 -9.99 -3.14 -25.03
CA ALA A 112 -9.14 -3.52 -26.15
C ALA A 112 -9.45 -2.62 -27.35
N GLN A 113 -8.43 -2.00 -27.95
CA GLN A 113 -8.63 -1.09 -29.07
C GLN A 113 -8.90 -1.91 -30.35
N GLY A 114 -10.14 -2.34 -30.54
CA GLY A 114 -10.50 -3.13 -31.72
C GLY A 114 -11.94 -3.57 -31.91
N GLN A 115 -12.84 -3.41 -30.92
CA GLN A 115 -14.28 -3.75 -31.06
C GLN A 115 -15.23 -2.77 -30.36
#